data_AF-A0A3N0A149-F1
#
_entry.id   AF-A0A3N0A149-F1
#
_cell.length_a   1.000
_cell.length_b   1.000
_cell.length_c   1.000
_cell.angle_alpha   90.00
_cell.angle_beta   90.00
_cell.angle_gamma   90.00
#
_symmetry.space_group_name_H-M   'P 1'
#
loop_
_entity.id
_entity.type
_entity.pdbx_description
1 polymer ?
#
loop_
_entity_poly.entity_id
_entity_poly.type
_entity_poly.pdbx_seq_one_letter_code
_entity_poly.pdbx_strand_id
1 'polypeptide(L)'
;MKLLLLAIPLLLVAVPGASGELEVFTNSKVYSTDHTLQMYGTGLPGENLVIRLFAPDDTIAKFDQITTGEDGSFNYNLLIWPDPSTNFPYGTYTVEVISTEQNGISERADIKFTSTTDLVGVPVERNLNTLVFAPETAAVHQSVRVFVQVTSDGLLIGNDPMLLLRTSHVHLPSGLSISLSNTFKTLHQGLYYVDYVTREEGTHVFHVVAFNQGTTSHGSSATNVLSQDIGGISDQIISLNSILDETSGELDTLKSEIESFDTTLARASIQIDENIGTIGEASSQLNALLLPIIASIGLIVALQITILARRR
;
A
#
# COMPACT_ATOMS: atom_id res chain seq x y z
N MET A 1 4.34 -73.26 -64.50
CA MET A 1 3.12 -72.56 -64.06
C MET A 1 3.55 -71.37 -63.20
N LYS A 2 3.15 -70.14 -63.58
CA LYS A 2 3.17 -68.90 -62.78
C LYS A 2 4.56 -68.31 -62.46
N LEU A 3 4.83 -67.01 -62.53
CA LEU A 3 4.12 -65.83 -63.05
C LEU A 3 5.25 -64.79 -63.24
N LEU A 4 5.38 -64.17 -64.42
CA LEU A 4 6.34 -63.09 -64.64
C LEU A 4 5.75 -61.82 -63.99
N LEU A 5 6.33 -61.34 -62.88
CA LEU A 5 5.97 -60.06 -62.27
C LEU A 5 6.97 -59.00 -62.73
N LEU A 6 6.53 -58.19 -63.69
CA LEU A 6 7.22 -57.00 -64.17
C LEU A 6 6.92 -55.86 -63.17
N ALA A 7 7.89 -55.47 -62.35
CA ALA A 7 7.79 -54.31 -61.48
C ALA A 7 8.34 -53.07 -62.20
N ILE A 8 7.46 -52.13 -62.53
CA ILE A 8 7.83 -50.80 -63.03
C ILE A 8 8.02 -49.90 -61.80
N PRO A 9 9.20 -49.30 -61.56
CA PRO A 9 9.33 -48.30 -60.51
C PRO A 9 8.65 -47.01 -60.96
N LEU A 10 7.57 -46.65 -60.28
CA LEU A 10 6.93 -45.35 -60.36
C LEU A 10 7.88 -44.34 -59.71
N LEU A 11 8.58 -43.53 -60.51
CA LEU A 11 9.29 -42.36 -60.00
C LEU A 11 8.25 -41.35 -59.49
N LEU A 12 8.00 -41.35 -58.19
CA LEU A 12 7.44 -40.17 -57.52
C LEU A 12 8.52 -39.10 -57.53
N VAL A 13 8.41 -38.15 -58.46
CA VAL A 13 9.10 -36.86 -58.33
C VAL A 13 8.48 -36.20 -57.10
N ALA A 14 9.20 -36.22 -55.98
CA ALA A 14 8.91 -35.34 -54.87
C ALA A 14 9.02 -33.91 -55.39
N VAL A 15 7.88 -33.25 -55.59
CA VAL A 15 7.87 -31.79 -55.69
C VAL A 15 8.47 -31.30 -54.39
N PRO A 16 9.59 -30.55 -54.40
CA PRO A 16 10.08 -29.95 -53.16
C PRO A 16 8.98 -28.99 -52.71
N GLY A 17 8.27 -29.36 -51.64
CA GLY A 17 7.44 -28.40 -50.93
C GLY A 17 8.36 -27.26 -50.54
N ALA A 18 8.11 -26.06 -51.06
CA ALA A 18 8.73 -24.85 -50.58
C ALA A 18 8.31 -24.70 -49.12
N SER A 19 9.15 -25.21 -48.21
CA SER A 19 9.06 -24.99 -46.79
C SER A 19 9.57 -23.58 -46.54
N GLY A 20 8.72 -22.58 -46.83
CA GLY A 20 9.00 -21.19 -46.47
C GLY A 20 8.67 -20.99 -45.01
N GLU A 21 9.68 -21.09 -44.14
CA GLU A 21 9.56 -20.57 -42.77
C GLU A 21 9.30 -19.06 -42.86
N LEU A 22 8.44 -18.53 -41.98
CA LEU A 22 8.13 -17.11 -41.97
C LEU A 22 9.40 -16.32 -41.59
N GLU A 23 9.94 -15.55 -42.53
CA GLU A 23 11.05 -14.64 -42.30
C GLU A 23 10.61 -13.21 -42.63
N VAL A 24 11.03 -12.26 -41.80
CA VAL A 24 10.59 -10.86 -41.91
C VAL A 24 11.77 -9.93 -41.69
N PHE A 25 11.92 -8.98 -42.60
CA PHE A 25 12.92 -7.93 -42.55
C PHE A 25 12.26 -6.57 -42.80
N THR A 26 12.88 -5.53 -42.25
CA THR A 26 12.54 -4.14 -42.54
C THR A 26 13.68 -3.48 -43.31
N ASN A 27 13.36 -2.49 -44.13
CA ASN A 27 14.37 -1.76 -44.92
C ASN A 27 15.35 -0.91 -44.07
N SER A 28 15.02 -0.63 -42.81
CA SER A 28 15.89 0.05 -41.83
C SER A 28 15.53 -0.39 -40.41
N LYS A 29 16.41 -0.09 -39.45
CA LYS A 29 16.13 -0.21 -38.01
C LYS A 29 15.78 1.13 -37.36
N VAL A 30 16.13 2.24 -38.02
CA VAL A 30 15.90 3.61 -37.54
C VAL A 30 15.26 4.42 -38.64
N TYR A 31 14.22 5.17 -38.28
CA TYR A 31 13.40 5.95 -39.17
C TYR A 31 13.21 7.36 -38.62
N SER A 32 13.02 8.31 -39.53
CA SER A 32 12.57 9.67 -39.22
C SER A 32 11.38 10.02 -40.11
N THR A 33 10.80 11.20 -39.92
CA THR A 33 9.68 11.71 -40.72
C THR A 33 9.93 11.53 -42.21
N ASP A 34 8.87 11.21 -42.96
CA ASP A 34 8.83 10.96 -44.41
C ASP A 34 9.58 9.71 -44.89
N HIS A 35 10.25 8.96 -44.00
CA HIS A 35 10.79 7.66 -44.38
C HIS A 35 9.67 6.62 -44.53
N THR A 36 9.83 5.72 -45.50
CA THR A 36 8.93 4.58 -45.68
C THR A 36 9.40 3.39 -44.87
N LEU A 37 8.55 2.89 -43.97
CA LEU A 37 8.67 1.56 -43.38
C LEU A 37 8.21 0.53 -44.41
N GLN A 38 9.18 -0.10 -45.06
CA GLN A 38 8.97 -1.21 -45.96
C GLN A 38 9.35 -2.50 -45.26
N MET A 39 8.49 -3.51 -45.42
CA MET A 39 8.71 -4.86 -44.91
C MET A 39 8.80 -5.82 -46.07
N TYR A 40 9.66 -6.82 -45.95
CA TYR A 40 9.83 -7.85 -46.95
C TYR A 40 10.29 -9.15 -46.30
N GLY A 41 10.08 -10.26 -47.00
CA GLY A 41 10.43 -11.57 -46.46
C GLY A 41 9.80 -12.71 -47.24
N THR A 42 9.72 -13.86 -46.57
CA THR A 42 9.18 -15.09 -47.13
C THR A 42 8.17 -15.73 -46.19
N GLY A 43 7.21 -16.42 -46.77
CA GLY A 43 6.23 -17.25 -46.09
C GLY A 43 5.81 -18.41 -46.99
N LEU A 44 4.68 -19.05 -46.69
CA LEU A 44 4.07 -20.03 -47.60
C LEU A 44 3.50 -19.35 -48.85
N PRO A 45 3.59 -19.99 -50.03
CA PRO A 45 2.97 -19.47 -51.25
C PRO A 45 1.47 -19.21 -51.13
N GLY A 46 1.03 -18.00 -51.47
CA GLY A 46 -0.38 -17.59 -51.47
C GLY A 46 -1.03 -17.49 -50.08
N GLU A 47 -0.25 -17.54 -49.00
CA GLU A 47 -0.78 -17.42 -47.64
C GLU A 47 -1.11 -15.97 -47.31
N ASN A 48 -2.09 -15.78 -46.43
CA ASN A 48 -2.36 -14.48 -45.86
C ASN A 48 -1.48 -14.22 -44.62
N LEU A 49 -0.90 -13.03 -44.56
CA LEU A 49 -0.13 -12.53 -43.43
C LEU A 49 -0.86 -11.36 -42.79
N VAL A 50 -0.94 -11.35 -41.46
CA VAL A 50 -1.43 -10.22 -40.67
C VAL A 50 -0.25 -9.41 -40.18
N ILE A 51 -0.29 -8.10 -40.39
CA ILE A 51 0.76 -7.16 -40.01
C ILE A 51 0.24 -6.22 -38.94
N ARG A 52 1.00 -6.05 -37.86
CA ARG A 52 0.71 -5.10 -36.78
C ARG A 52 1.94 -4.25 -36.50
N LEU A 53 1.73 -2.94 -36.36
CA LEU A 53 2.71 -2.02 -35.81
C LEU A 53 2.25 -1.61 -34.42
N PHE A 54 3.00 -1.96 -33.40
CA PHE A 54 2.78 -1.51 -32.03
C PHE A 54 3.56 -0.23 -31.77
N ALA A 55 2.89 0.77 -31.20
CA ALA A 55 3.50 1.98 -30.67
C ALA A 55 4.26 1.68 -29.36
N PRO A 56 5.10 2.61 -28.86
CA PRO A 56 5.87 2.37 -27.63
C PRO A 56 5.00 2.20 -26.39
N ASP A 57 3.73 2.60 -26.42
CA ASP A 57 2.75 2.38 -25.34
C ASP A 57 2.03 1.01 -25.42
N ASP A 58 2.45 0.16 -26.37
CA ASP A 58 1.89 -1.16 -26.72
C ASP A 58 0.51 -1.12 -27.41
N THR A 59 0.04 0.06 -27.83
CA THR A 59 -1.17 0.17 -28.65
C THR A 59 -0.87 -0.14 -30.13
N ILE A 60 -1.87 -0.62 -30.87
CA ILE A 60 -1.72 -0.88 -32.31
C ILE A 60 -1.83 0.45 -33.08
N ALA A 61 -0.71 0.91 -33.62
CA ALA A 61 -0.63 2.11 -34.46
C ALA A 61 -1.08 1.84 -35.91
N LYS A 62 -0.79 0.64 -36.43
CA LYS A 62 -1.22 0.17 -37.77
C LYS A 62 -1.55 -1.32 -37.76
N PHE A 63 -2.52 -1.68 -38.60
CA PHE A 63 -2.95 -3.04 -38.84
C PHE A 63 -3.24 -3.19 -40.33
N ASP A 64 -2.64 -4.18 -40.98
CA ASP A 64 -2.89 -4.52 -42.39
C ASP A 64 -2.87 -6.04 -42.60
N GLN A 65 -3.34 -6.47 -43.76
CA GLN A 65 -3.28 -7.87 -44.20
C GLN A 65 -2.77 -7.91 -45.64
N ILE A 66 -1.86 -8.83 -45.91
CA ILE A 66 -1.29 -9.05 -47.25
C ILE A 66 -1.35 -10.53 -47.62
N THR A 67 -1.19 -10.82 -48.89
CA THR A 67 -1.04 -12.19 -49.41
C THR A 67 0.34 -12.32 -50.03
N THR A 68 1.04 -13.41 -49.72
CA THR A 68 2.34 -13.71 -50.34
C THR A 68 2.19 -14.06 -51.81
N GLY A 69 3.27 -13.90 -52.58
CA GLY A 69 3.35 -14.31 -53.98
C GLY A 69 3.28 -15.83 -54.15
N GLU A 70 3.21 -16.27 -55.41
CA GLU A 70 3.26 -17.69 -55.78
C GLU A 70 4.57 -18.38 -55.39
N ASP A 71 5.63 -17.60 -55.17
CA ASP A 71 6.93 -18.05 -54.68
C ASP A 71 7.08 -17.93 -53.15
N GLY A 72 6.03 -17.49 -52.44
CA GLY A 72 6.03 -17.24 -51.01
C GLY A 72 6.66 -15.90 -50.60
N SER A 73 7.18 -15.10 -51.54
CA SER A 73 7.77 -13.81 -51.21
C SER A 73 6.72 -12.74 -50.94
N PHE A 74 7.05 -11.75 -50.12
CA PHE A 74 6.26 -10.53 -50.01
C PHE A 74 7.15 -9.30 -49.88
N ASN A 75 6.62 -8.17 -50.37
CA ASN A 75 7.19 -6.85 -50.18
C ASN A 75 6.04 -5.84 -50.05
N TYR A 76 6.01 -5.11 -48.94
CA TYR A 76 4.91 -4.24 -48.58
C TYR A 76 5.38 -2.96 -47.91
N ASN A 77 4.79 -1.83 -48.34
CA ASN A 77 4.99 -0.54 -47.69
C ASN A 77 3.92 -0.34 -46.63
N LEU A 78 4.29 -0.50 -45.36
CA LEU A 78 3.36 -0.45 -44.23
C LEU A 78 2.97 0.99 -43.87
N LEU A 79 3.94 1.90 -43.86
CA LEU A 79 3.74 3.27 -43.38
C LEU A 79 4.78 4.22 -43.99
N ILE A 80 4.37 5.45 -44.26
CA ILE A 80 5.29 6.60 -44.37
C ILE A 80 5.22 7.31 -43.02
N TRP A 81 6.37 7.44 -42.35
CA TRP A 81 6.43 7.98 -40.99
C TRP A 81 5.92 9.42 -40.97
N PRO A 82 4.87 9.72 -40.18
CA PRO A 82 4.31 11.07 -40.10
C PRO A 82 5.22 11.99 -39.28
N ASP A 83 4.87 13.27 -39.23
CA ASP A 83 5.41 14.17 -38.21
C ASP A 83 5.12 13.63 -36.80
N PRO A 84 6.08 13.78 -35.85
CA PRO A 84 5.89 13.32 -34.48
C PRO A 84 4.68 14.03 -33.84
N SER A 85 3.81 13.23 -33.21
CA SER A 85 2.61 13.73 -32.55
C SER A 85 2.27 12.88 -31.32
N THR A 86 1.20 13.22 -30.61
CA THR A 86 0.71 12.38 -29.50
C THR A 86 0.25 10.99 -29.94
N ASN A 87 -0.13 10.84 -31.22
CA ASN A 87 -0.57 9.55 -31.77
C ASN A 87 0.57 8.76 -32.44
N PHE A 88 1.63 9.47 -32.87
CA PHE A 88 2.86 8.88 -33.42
C PHE A 88 4.08 9.55 -32.75
N PRO A 89 4.33 9.28 -31.47
CA PRO A 89 5.48 9.84 -30.76
C PRO A 89 6.78 9.15 -31.18
N TYR A 90 7.91 9.80 -30.93
CA TYR A 90 9.20 9.14 -31.02
C TYR A 90 9.30 7.99 -30.00
N GLY A 91 10.04 6.95 -30.36
CA GLY A 91 10.23 5.78 -29.51
C GLY A 91 10.47 4.51 -30.29
N THR A 92 10.45 3.39 -29.58
CA THR A 92 10.62 2.05 -30.14
C THR A 92 9.27 1.45 -30.49
N TYR A 93 9.07 1.17 -31.77
CA TYR A 93 7.89 0.51 -32.31
C TYR A 93 8.21 -0.95 -32.61
N THR A 94 7.18 -1.78 -32.56
CA THR A 94 7.33 -3.22 -32.81
C THR A 94 6.52 -3.60 -34.01
N VAL A 95 7.18 -4.07 -35.05
CA VAL A 95 6.53 -4.70 -36.18
C VAL A 95 6.33 -6.16 -35.84
N GLU A 96 5.12 -6.66 -36.05
CA GLU A 96 4.81 -8.08 -35.95
C GLU A 96 4.11 -8.54 -37.22
N VAL A 97 4.56 -9.67 -37.77
CA VAL A 97 3.93 -10.33 -38.89
C VAL A 97 3.54 -11.74 -38.46
N ILE A 98 2.30 -12.13 -38.75
CA ILE A 98 1.70 -13.38 -38.29
C ILE A 98 1.22 -14.16 -39.49
N SER A 99 1.64 -15.42 -39.63
CA SER A 99 1.09 -16.33 -40.63
C SER A 99 -0.25 -16.89 -40.16
N THR A 100 -1.28 -16.81 -41.01
CA THR A 100 -2.60 -17.40 -40.70
C THR A 100 -2.66 -18.91 -40.97
N GLU A 101 -1.71 -19.45 -41.71
CA GLU A 101 -1.73 -20.86 -42.18
C GLU A 101 -0.71 -21.74 -41.45
N GLN A 102 0.36 -21.14 -40.93
CA GLN A 102 1.41 -21.83 -40.18
C GLN A 102 1.14 -21.79 -38.67
N ASN A 103 -0.05 -22.23 -38.24
CA ASN A 103 -0.46 -22.26 -36.83
C ASN A 103 -0.30 -20.91 -36.06
N GLY A 104 -0.32 -19.77 -36.76
CA GLY A 104 -0.18 -18.47 -36.09
C GLY A 104 1.24 -18.12 -35.67
N ILE A 105 2.28 -18.71 -36.26
CA ILE A 105 3.66 -18.26 -36.01
C ILE A 105 3.79 -16.76 -36.30
N SER A 106 4.58 -16.08 -35.48
CA SER A 106 4.77 -14.64 -35.56
C SER A 106 6.23 -14.27 -35.46
N GLU A 107 6.68 -13.41 -36.37
CA GLU A 107 8.00 -12.77 -36.30
C GLU A 107 7.86 -11.31 -35.86
N ARG A 108 8.78 -10.87 -35.01
CA ARG A 108 8.76 -9.51 -34.43
C ARG A 108 10.09 -8.81 -34.64
N ALA A 109 10.03 -7.53 -34.98
CA ALA A 109 11.19 -6.67 -35.12
C ALA A 109 10.97 -5.31 -34.46
N ASP A 110 11.90 -4.93 -33.59
CA ASP A 110 11.93 -3.59 -32.99
C ASP A 110 12.61 -2.60 -33.94
N ILE A 111 11.94 -1.47 -34.16
CA ILE A 111 12.42 -0.35 -34.97
C ILE A 111 12.30 0.95 -34.17
N LYS A 112 13.13 1.94 -34.49
CA LYS A 112 13.13 3.22 -33.78
C LYS A 112 12.65 4.35 -34.68
N PHE A 113 11.71 5.15 -34.18
CA PHE A 113 11.30 6.41 -34.80
C PHE A 113 11.92 7.57 -34.02
N THR A 114 12.73 8.37 -34.71
CA THR A 114 13.56 9.44 -34.12
C THR A 114 13.58 10.69 -34.99
N SER A 115 14.09 11.80 -34.46
CA SER A 115 14.22 13.07 -35.19
C SER A 115 15.25 13.05 -36.32
N THR A 116 16.15 12.06 -36.32
CA THR A 116 17.18 11.86 -37.35
C THR A 116 17.34 10.38 -37.64
N THR A 117 17.85 10.02 -38.82
CA THR A 117 18.26 8.65 -39.16
C THR A 117 19.74 8.38 -38.92
N ASP A 118 20.43 9.29 -38.23
CA ASP A 118 21.85 9.14 -37.97
C ASP A 118 22.05 7.94 -37.05
N LEU A 119 22.54 6.85 -37.64
CA LEU A 119 23.03 5.67 -36.95
C LEU A 119 24.34 6.06 -36.23
N VAL A 120 24.24 6.82 -35.15
CA VAL A 120 25.22 6.67 -34.08
C VAL A 120 25.11 5.20 -33.69
N GLY A 121 26.20 4.43 -33.71
CA GLY A 121 26.25 2.96 -33.58
C GLY A 121 25.75 2.39 -32.24
N VAL A 122 24.63 2.89 -31.76
CA VAL A 122 23.91 2.52 -30.56
C VAL A 122 22.83 1.53 -30.99
N PRO A 123 22.71 0.37 -30.32
CA PRO A 123 21.65 -0.58 -30.59
C PRO A 123 20.26 0.06 -30.44
N VAL A 124 19.29 -0.41 -31.22
CA VAL A 124 17.88 -0.07 -31.00
C VAL A 124 17.46 -0.70 -29.68
N GLU A 125 17.46 0.12 -28.65
CA GLU A 125 17.07 -0.28 -27.29
C GLU A 125 15.79 0.48 -26.88
N ARG A 126 14.84 -0.31 -26.36
CA ARG A 126 13.60 0.15 -25.74
C ARG A 126 13.89 0.53 -24.29
N ASN A 127 13.64 1.77 -23.90
CA ASN A 127 13.85 2.20 -22.51
C ASN A 127 12.61 1.95 -21.66
N LEU A 128 12.65 0.92 -20.82
CA LEU A 128 11.60 0.63 -19.85
C LEU A 128 11.94 1.27 -18.49
N ASN A 129 11.00 2.00 -17.90
CA ASN A 129 11.18 2.64 -16.59
C ASN A 129 10.03 2.26 -15.65
N THR A 130 10.37 1.90 -14.41
CA THR A 130 9.43 1.53 -13.35
C THR A 130 9.62 2.43 -12.14
N LEU A 131 8.58 3.17 -11.78
CA LEU A 131 8.55 3.99 -10.55
C LEU A 131 7.57 3.37 -9.55
N VAL A 132 7.98 3.32 -8.29
CA VAL A 132 7.18 2.75 -7.19
C VAL A 132 6.97 3.80 -6.12
N PHE A 133 5.72 3.97 -5.70
CA PHE A 133 5.32 4.89 -4.65
C PHE A 133 4.60 4.11 -3.56
N ALA A 134 5.15 4.13 -2.34
CA ALA A 134 4.50 3.58 -1.16
C ALA A 134 4.45 4.64 -0.05
N PRO A 135 3.50 4.56 0.89
CA PRO A 135 3.53 5.37 2.10
C PRO A 135 4.87 5.18 2.83
N GLU A 136 5.44 6.25 3.37
CA GLU A 136 6.70 6.17 4.11
C GLU A 136 6.54 5.37 5.41
N THR A 137 5.37 5.47 6.04
CA THR A 137 5.03 4.81 7.31
C THR A 137 3.67 4.14 7.25
N ALA A 138 3.50 3.09 8.05
CA ALA A 138 2.22 2.40 8.26
C ALA A 138 2.19 1.73 9.63
N ALA A 139 1.02 1.29 10.10
CA ALA A 139 0.92 0.40 11.25
C ALA A 139 0.88 -1.06 10.82
N VAL A 140 1.23 -1.97 11.74
CA VAL A 140 1.02 -3.41 11.57
C VAL A 140 -0.46 -3.73 11.41
N HIS A 141 -0.80 -4.73 10.59
CA HIS A 141 -2.16 -5.15 10.25
C HIS A 141 -3.01 -4.09 9.51
N GLN A 142 -2.40 -3.01 9.03
CA GLN A 142 -3.06 -2.03 8.18
C GLN A 142 -2.79 -2.31 6.69
N SER A 143 -3.78 -1.99 5.87
CA SER A 143 -3.63 -2.04 4.41
C SER A 143 -2.90 -0.80 3.93
N VAL A 144 -1.79 -0.99 3.21
CA VAL A 144 -1.08 0.06 2.49
C VAL A 144 -1.28 -0.09 1.00
N ARG A 145 -1.53 1.02 0.31
CA ARG A 145 -1.60 1.04 -1.15
C ARG A 145 -0.26 1.44 -1.73
N VAL A 146 0.28 0.59 -2.59
CA VAL A 146 1.50 0.86 -3.35
C VAL A 146 1.13 1.11 -4.80
N PHE A 147 1.57 2.24 -5.35
CA PHE A 147 1.38 2.60 -6.75
C PHE A 147 2.63 2.29 -7.57
N VAL A 148 2.43 1.88 -8.80
CA VAL A 148 3.49 1.55 -9.75
C VAL A 148 3.20 2.26 -11.06
N GLN A 149 4.13 3.06 -11.53
CA GLN A 149 4.10 3.62 -12.88
C GLN A 149 5.10 2.91 -13.76
N VAL A 150 4.68 2.46 -14.94
CA VAL A 150 5.56 1.83 -15.94
C VAL A 150 5.46 2.58 -17.25
N THR A 151 6.61 2.99 -17.79
CA THR A 151 6.70 3.68 -19.07
C THR A 151 7.71 3.01 -20.01
N SER A 152 7.42 2.99 -21.31
CA SER A 152 8.36 2.62 -22.36
C SER A 152 8.64 3.83 -23.25
N ASP A 153 9.91 4.20 -23.38
CA ASP A 153 10.38 5.41 -24.09
C ASP A 153 9.62 6.68 -23.66
N GLY A 154 9.22 6.74 -22.39
CA GLY A 154 8.47 7.85 -21.79
C GLY A 154 6.95 7.75 -21.90
N LEU A 155 6.40 6.76 -22.60
CA LEU A 155 4.95 6.55 -22.74
C LEU A 155 4.41 5.52 -21.75
N LEU A 156 3.20 5.73 -21.25
CA LEU A 156 2.53 4.83 -20.29
C LEU A 156 2.08 3.53 -20.97
N ILE A 157 2.54 2.38 -20.46
CA ILE A 157 2.27 1.07 -21.08
C ILE A 157 0.86 0.56 -20.72
N GLY A 158 0.08 0.12 -21.71
CA GLY A 158 -1.31 -0.35 -21.53
C GLY A 158 -1.50 -1.81 -21.10
N ASN A 159 -0.42 -2.55 -20.82
CA ASN A 159 -0.48 -4.00 -20.68
C ASN A 159 -1.17 -4.49 -19.40
N ASP A 160 -1.60 -5.76 -19.46
CA ASP A 160 -2.10 -6.51 -18.32
C ASP A 160 -1.04 -6.56 -17.21
N PRO A 161 -1.32 -6.00 -16.01
CA PRO A 161 -0.38 -6.01 -14.89
C PRO A 161 0.02 -7.42 -14.44
N MET A 162 -0.81 -8.44 -14.68
CA MET A 162 -0.50 -9.83 -14.33
C MET A 162 0.70 -10.37 -15.14
N LEU A 163 0.86 -9.90 -16.37
CA LEU A 163 2.00 -10.23 -17.22
C LEU A 163 3.16 -9.26 -17.01
N LEU A 164 2.86 -7.96 -16.98
CA LEU A 164 3.85 -6.90 -16.90
C LEU A 164 4.63 -6.94 -15.57
N LEU A 165 3.95 -7.16 -14.43
CA LEU A 165 4.52 -7.03 -13.08
C LEU A 165 4.67 -8.38 -12.36
N ARG A 166 4.64 -9.49 -13.10
CA ARG A 166 4.48 -10.86 -12.59
C ARG A 166 5.50 -11.28 -11.52
N THR A 167 6.72 -10.77 -11.59
CA THR A 167 7.86 -11.15 -10.74
C THR A 167 8.08 -10.21 -9.55
N SER A 168 7.17 -9.27 -9.32
CA SER A 168 7.23 -8.33 -8.20
C SER A 168 6.98 -9.02 -6.86
N HIS A 169 7.61 -8.51 -5.81
CA HIS A 169 7.52 -9.05 -4.45
C HIS A 169 7.78 -7.97 -3.40
N VAL A 170 7.44 -8.26 -2.14
CA VAL A 170 7.79 -7.45 -0.98
C VAL A 170 8.78 -8.22 -0.11
N HIS A 171 9.89 -7.58 0.25
CA HIS A 171 10.80 -8.08 1.28
C HIS A 171 10.32 -7.64 2.65
N LEU A 172 10.24 -8.60 3.56
CA LEU A 172 9.85 -8.39 4.94
C LEU A 172 11.10 -8.18 5.83
N PRO A 173 10.97 -7.45 6.95
CA PRO A 173 11.99 -7.34 8.00
C PRO A 173 12.60 -8.67 8.46
N SER A 174 11.81 -9.74 8.47
CA SER A 174 12.20 -11.11 8.80
C SER A 174 13.15 -11.76 7.77
N GLY A 175 13.36 -11.12 6.62
CA GLY A 175 14.14 -11.64 5.49
C GLY A 175 13.34 -12.51 4.53
N LEU A 176 12.03 -12.68 4.76
CA LEU A 176 11.13 -13.39 3.84
C LEU A 176 10.72 -12.50 2.67
N SER A 177 10.43 -13.11 1.52
CA SER A 177 9.86 -12.43 0.36
C SER A 177 8.46 -12.96 0.06
N ILE A 178 7.48 -12.05 -0.04
CA ILE A 178 6.11 -12.40 -0.44
C ILE A 178 5.89 -11.95 -1.87
N SER A 179 5.49 -12.87 -2.74
CA SER A 179 5.14 -12.54 -4.12
C SER A 179 3.91 -11.63 -4.19
N LEU A 180 4.00 -10.62 -5.06
CA LEU A 180 2.89 -9.73 -5.44
C LEU A 180 2.35 -10.11 -6.83
N SER A 181 2.66 -11.32 -7.30
CA SER A 181 2.16 -11.79 -8.59
C SER A 181 0.64 -11.84 -8.57
N ASN A 182 0.01 -11.33 -9.64
CA ASN A 182 -1.45 -11.31 -9.82
C ASN A 182 -2.25 -10.49 -8.78
N THR A 183 -1.60 -9.66 -7.96
CA THR A 183 -2.30 -8.79 -6.98
C THR A 183 -2.47 -7.36 -7.48
N PHE A 184 -1.73 -6.96 -8.52
CA PHE A 184 -1.81 -5.64 -9.12
C PHE A 184 -3.12 -5.43 -9.86
N LYS A 185 -3.66 -4.23 -9.72
CA LYS A 185 -4.84 -3.73 -10.42
C LYS A 185 -4.46 -2.51 -11.26
N THR A 186 -5.11 -2.34 -12.39
CA THR A 186 -4.94 -1.16 -13.23
C THR A 186 -5.76 -0.01 -12.67
N LEU A 187 -5.10 1.11 -12.33
CA LEU A 187 -5.76 2.38 -12.02
C LEU A 187 -5.99 3.20 -13.29
N HIS A 188 -4.96 3.27 -14.12
CA HIS A 188 -4.93 3.91 -15.44
C HIS A 188 -3.89 3.18 -16.29
N GLN A 189 -3.92 3.36 -17.62
CA GLN A 189 -2.81 2.90 -18.48
C GLN A 189 -1.47 3.39 -17.94
N GLY A 190 -0.52 2.46 -17.81
CA GLY A 190 0.81 2.66 -17.23
C GLY A 190 0.84 2.93 -15.72
N LEU A 191 -0.31 2.92 -15.02
CA LEU A 191 -0.42 3.17 -13.59
C LEU A 191 -1.21 2.06 -12.90
N TYR A 192 -0.53 1.32 -12.04
CA TYR A 192 -1.05 0.15 -11.35
C TYR A 192 -0.97 0.34 -9.84
N TYR A 193 -1.72 -0.47 -9.10
CA TYR A 193 -1.63 -0.47 -7.64
C TYR A 193 -1.86 -1.85 -7.04
N VAL A 194 -1.33 -2.04 -5.84
CA VAL A 194 -1.60 -3.20 -4.99
C VAL A 194 -1.93 -2.71 -3.58
N ASP A 195 -2.95 -3.33 -2.98
CA ASP A 195 -3.27 -3.15 -1.56
C ASP A 195 -2.60 -4.29 -0.78
N TYR A 196 -1.64 -3.96 0.07
CA TYR A 196 -0.85 -4.91 0.85
C TYR A 196 -1.12 -4.73 2.35
N VAL A 197 -1.51 -5.81 3.03
CA VAL A 197 -1.71 -5.78 4.49
C VAL A 197 -0.38 -6.10 5.18
N THR A 198 0.12 -5.16 5.96
CA THR A 198 1.37 -5.30 6.73
C THR A 198 1.21 -6.35 7.83
N ARG A 199 2.28 -7.13 8.10
CA ARG A 199 2.21 -8.30 9.00
C ARG A 199 3.17 -8.27 10.17
N GLU A 200 4.23 -7.48 10.06
CA GLU A 200 5.28 -7.37 11.08
C GLU A 200 5.76 -5.93 11.17
N GLU A 201 6.39 -5.58 12.29
CA GLU A 201 7.02 -4.28 12.47
C GLU A 201 8.38 -4.24 11.74
N GLY A 202 8.73 -3.07 11.22
CA GLY A 202 9.97 -2.80 10.50
C GLY A 202 9.78 -2.48 9.01
N THR A 203 10.89 -2.29 8.32
CA THR A 203 10.93 -1.87 6.91
C THR A 203 10.48 -2.97 5.95
N HIS A 204 9.35 -2.73 5.29
CA HIS A 204 8.91 -3.51 4.13
C HIS A 204 9.44 -2.87 2.85
N VAL A 205 10.13 -3.63 2.00
CA VAL A 205 10.65 -3.11 0.72
C VAL A 205 9.85 -3.72 -0.42
N PHE A 206 9.05 -2.90 -1.09
CA PHE A 206 8.32 -3.28 -2.29
C PHE A 206 9.27 -3.23 -3.47
N HIS A 207 9.64 -4.39 -4.01
CA HIS A 207 10.46 -4.52 -5.21
C HIS A 207 9.58 -4.91 -6.40
N VAL A 208 9.41 -3.98 -7.32
CA VAL A 208 8.56 -4.14 -8.48
C VAL A 208 9.44 -4.33 -9.71
N VAL A 209 9.11 -5.35 -10.49
CA VAL A 209 9.83 -5.72 -11.69
C VAL A 209 8.86 -5.73 -12.86
N ALA A 210 9.06 -4.82 -13.80
CA ALA A 210 8.31 -4.75 -15.03
C ALA A 210 9.06 -5.48 -16.15
N PHE A 211 8.35 -6.30 -16.92
CA PHE A 211 8.86 -6.91 -18.15
C PHE A 211 7.94 -6.59 -19.32
N ASN A 212 8.47 -5.95 -20.35
CA ASN A 212 7.75 -5.64 -21.58
C ASN A 212 8.66 -5.90 -22.79
N GLN A 213 8.18 -6.74 -23.70
CA GLN A 213 8.80 -6.98 -25.01
C GLN A 213 10.32 -7.21 -24.97
N GLY A 214 10.78 -8.08 -24.05
CA GLY A 214 12.19 -8.45 -23.91
C GLY A 214 13.01 -7.55 -22.98
N THR A 215 12.49 -6.38 -22.59
CA THR A 215 13.16 -5.45 -21.66
C THR A 215 12.61 -5.59 -20.25
N THR A 216 13.49 -5.49 -19.25
CA THR A 216 13.15 -5.46 -17.82
C THR A 216 13.46 -4.10 -17.20
N SER A 217 12.63 -3.67 -16.25
CA SER A 217 12.90 -2.48 -15.43
C SER A 217 12.50 -2.72 -13.99
N HIS A 218 13.28 -2.18 -13.06
CA HIS A 218 13.12 -2.38 -11.63
C HIS A 218 12.79 -1.05 -10.95
N GLY A 219 11.88 -1.08 -9.99
CA GLY A 219 11.63 0.03 -9.08
C GLY A 219 11.42 -0.49 -7.67
N SER A 220 11.83 0.29 -6.68
CA SER A 220 11.66 -0.07 -5.27
C SER A 220 11.20 1.09 -4.44
N SER A 221 10.34 0.82 -3.46
CA SER A 221 9.95 1.76 -2.41
C SER A 221 9.90 1.04 -1.08
N ALA A 222 10.17 1.76 0.01
CA ALA A 222 10.13 1.20 1.36
C ALA A 222 9.02 1.86 2.19
N THR A 223 8.39 1.06 3.04
CA THR A 223 7.44 1.51 4.06
C THR A 223 7.93 1.01 5.41
N ASN A 224 8.12 1.92 6.37
CA ASN A 224 8.45 1.56 7.73
C ASN A 224 7.17 1.25 8.52
N VAL A 225 7.00 0.01 8.94
CA VAL A 225 5.82 -0.44 9.68
C VAL A 225 6.06 -0.34 11.18
N LEU A 226 5.18 0.36 11.87
CA LEU A 226 5.20 0.60 13.31
C LEU A 226 4.10 -0.20 14.00
N SER A 227 4.17 -0.29 15.33
CA SER A 227 3.12 -0.93 16.14
C SER A 227 1.76 -0.23 16.02
N GLN A 228 1.76 1.09 15.80
CA GLN A 228 0.56 1.92 15.61
C GLN A 228 0.81 3.04 14.60
N ASP A 229 -0.27 3.55 14.02
CA ASP A 229 -0.24 4.74 13.18
C ASP A 229 -0.54 6.00 14.01
N ILE A 230 -0.45 7.15 13.35
CA ILE A 230 -0.71 8.45 13.98
C ILE A 230 -2.16 8.55 14.48
N GLY A 231 -3.10 7.87 13.81
CA GLY A 231 -4.50 7.81 14.23
C GLY A 231 -4.66 7.11 15.58
N GLY A 232 -4.10 5.91 15.73
CA GLY A 232 -4.11 5.16 16.98
C GLY A 232 -3.45 5.91 18.12
N ILE A 233 -2.31 6.57 17.88
CA ILE A 233 -1.64 7.41 18.88
C ILE A 233 -2.53 8.60 19.29
N SER A 234 -3.19 9.24 18.32
CA SER A 234 -4.11 10.36 18.57
C SER A 234 -5.28 9.92 19.45
N ASP A 235 -5.89 8.77 19.17
CA ASP A 235 -7.01 8.22 19.96
C ASP A 235 -6.57 7.90 21.39
N GLN A 236 -5.36 7.36 21.57
CA GLN A 236 -4.78 7.14 22.89
C GLN A 236 -4.57 8.45 23.67
N ILE A 237 -4.10 9.52 23.01
CA ILE A 237 -3.92 10.84 23.63
C ILE A 237 -5.27 11.43 24.05
N ILE A 238 -6.30 11.33 23.21
CA ILE A 238 -7.66 11.80 23.52
C ILE A 238 -8.21 11.07 24.75
N SER A 239 -8.04 9.74 24.80
CA SER A 239 -8.46 8.92 25.94
C SER A 239 -7.73 9.30 27.22
N LEU A 240 -6.40 9.50 27.15
CA LEU A 240 -5.60 9.95 28.30
C LEU A 240 -6.03 11.33 28.81
N ASN A 241 -6.32 12.28 27.92
CA ASN A 241 -6.81 13.59 28.31
C ASN A 241 -8.15 13.50 29.03
N SER A 242 -9.07 12.64 28.54
CA SER A 242 -10.35 12.41 29.22
C SER A 242 -10.17 11.85 30.63
N ILE A 243 -9.26 10.89 30.82
CA ILE A 243 -8.97 10.32 32.15
C ILE A 243 -8.34 11.37 33.08
N LEU A 244 -7.47 12.24 32.55
CA LEU A 244 -6.87 13.33 33.32
C LEU A 244 -7.91 14.37 33.74
N ASP A 245 -8.84 14.72 32.85
CA ASP A 245 -9.94 15.65 33.16
C ASP A 245 -10.87 15.07 34.24
N GLU A 246 -11.23 13.79 34.14
CA GLU A 246 -12.00 13.08 35.16
C GLU A 246 -11.26 13.07 36.51
N THR A 247 -9.98 12.70 36.50
CA THR A 247 -9.14 12.67 37.71
C THR A 247 -9.04 14.06 38.36
N SER A 248 -8.96 15.12 37.55
CA SER A 248 -8.96 16.50 38.05
C SER A 248 -10.28 16.86 38.72
N GLY A 249 -11.42 16.47 38.14
CA GLY A 249 -12.74 16.69 38.72
C GLY A 249 -12.96 15.93 40.03
N GLU A 250 -12.46 14.70 40.12
CA GLU A 250 -12.46 13.91 41.36
C GLU A 250 -11.58 14.55 42.44
N LEU A 251 -10.44 15.15 42.07
CA LEU A 251 -9.58 15.87 43.01
C LEU A 251 -10.26 17.15 43.55
N ASP A 252 -10.96 17.89 42.69
CA ASP A 252 -11.74 19.07 43.12
C ASP A 252 -12.88 18.67 44.08
N THR A 253 -13.54 17.54 43.81
CA THR A 253 -14.58 16.98 44.69
C THR A 253 -13.98 16.59 46.04
N LEU A 254 -12.89 15.82 46.05
CA LEU A 254 -12.19 15.41 47.26
C LEU A 254 -11.74 16.64 48.08
N LYS A 255 -11.24 17.68 47.43
CA LYS A 255 -10.86 18.93 48.10
C LYS A 255 -12.07 19.58 48.78
N SER A 256 -13.21 19.68 48.09
CA SER A 256 -14.44 20.23 48.66
C SER A 256 -14.95 19.39 49.85
N GLU A 257 -14.83 18.07 49.79
CA GLU A 257 -15.21 17.19 50.90
C GLU A 257 -14.30 17.40 52.12
N ILE A 258 -12.99 17.56 51.91
CA ILE A 258 -12.03 17.86 52.98
C ILE A 258 -12.35 19.22 53.64
N GLU A 259 -12.63 20.25 52.86
CA GLU A 259 -13.02 21.57 53.39
C GLU A 259 -14.32 21.45 54.21
N SER A 260 -15.30 20.69 53.72
CA SER A 260 -16.55 20.42 54.45
C SER A 260 -16.29 19.67 55.77
N PHE A 261 -15.40 18.67 55.75
CA PHE A 261 -14.98 17.94 56.94
C PHE A 261 -14.29 18.85 57.97
N ASP A 262 -13.42 19.77 57.53
CA ASP A 262 -12.78 20.75 58.39
C ASP A 262 -13.80 21.66 59.08
N THR A 263 -14.82 22.13 58.35
CA THR A 263 -15.91 22.91 58.98
C THR A 263 -16.72 22.09 59.97
N THR A 264 -16.88 20.79 59.73
CA THR A 264 -17.59 19.87 60.64
C THR A 264 -16.78 19.69 61.92
N LEU A 265 -15.47 19.50 61.81
CA LEU A 265 -14.56 19.39 62.94
C LEU A 265 -14.53 20.69 63.77
N ALA A 266 -14.49 21.85 63.12
CA ALA A 266 -14.54 23.14 63.79
C ALA A 266 -15.83 23.34 64.60
N ARG A 267 -17.00 23.00 64.03
CA ARG A 267 -18.29 23.06 64.73
C ARG A 267 -18.33 22.10 65.93
N ALA A 268 -17.86 20.86 65.74
CA ALA A 268 -17.80 19.89 66.83
C ALA A 268 -16.91 20.36 67.98
N SER A 269 -15.77 21.00 67.67
CA SER A 269 -14.88 21.58 68.67
C SER A 269 -15.56 22.67 69.50
N ILE A 270 -16.23 23.63 68.85
CA ILE A 270 -16.97 24.70 69.54
C ILE A 270 -18.04 24.12 70.46
N GLN A 271 -18.80 23.14 69.97
CA GLN A 271 -19.86 22.51 70.76
C GLN A 271 -19.30 21.76 71.98
N ILE A 272 -18.13 21.12 71.85
CA ILE A 272 -17.43 20.49 72.99
C ILE A 272 -17.00 21.54 74.00
N ASP A 273 -16.42 22.66 73.55
CA ASP A 273 -15.98 23.75 74.44
C ASP A 273 -17.16 24.36 75.21
N GLU A 274 -18.29 24.61 74.55
CA GLU A 274 -19.53 25.08 75.18
C GLU A 274 -20.07 24.08 76.21
N ASN A 275 -20.10 22.79 75.87
CA ASN A 275 -20.53 21.73 76.79
C ASN A 275 -19.61 21.64 78.02
N ILE A 276 -18.30 21.77 77.84
CA ILE A 276 -17.34 21.79 78.97
C ILE A 276 -17.59 23.02 79.85
N GLY A 277 -17.84 24.19 79.25
CA GLY A 277 -18.20 25.41 79.96
C GLY A 277 -19.46 25.24 80.83
N THR A 278 -20.54 24.75 80.23
CA THR A 278 -21.81 24.50 80.94
C THR A 278 -21.66 23.47 82.07
N ILE A 279 -20.87 22.40 81.88
CA ILE A 279 -20.54 21.43 82.94
C ILE A 279 -19.76 22.12 84.08
N GLY A 280 -18.81 22.99 83.74
CA GLY A 280 -18.05 23.78 84.73
C GLY A 280 -18.95 24.68 85.56
N GLU A 281 -19.89 25.39 84.93
CA GLU A 281 -20.88 26.22 85.61
C GLU A 281 -21.79 25.41 86.52
N ALA A 282 -22.36 24.30 86.01
CA ALA A 282 -23.22 23.42 86.79
C ALA A 282 -22.47 22.82 87.99
N SER A 283 -21.20 22.45 87.82
CA SER A 283 -20.33 21.97 88.90
C SER A 283 -20.09 23.06 89.96
N SER A 284 -19.85 24.30 89.54
CA SER A 284 -19.69 25.45 90.44
C SER A 284 -20.97 25.73 91.23
N GLN A 285 -22.13 25.73 90.56
CA GLN A 285 -23.43 25.90 91.21
C GLN A 285 -23.72 24.78 92.22
N LEU A 286 -23.43 23.52 91.87
CA LEU A 286 -23.54 22.39 92.77
C LEU A 286 -22.68 22.61 94.03
N ASN A 287 -21.42 23.03 93.86
CA ASN A 287 -20.54 23.32 94.99
C ASN A 287 -21.07 24.49 95.85
N ALA A 288 -21.60 25.54 95.23
CA ALA A 288 -22.19 26.69 95.91
C ALA A 288 -23.43 26.30 96.75
N LEU A 289 -24.21 25.30 96.31
CA LEU A 289 -25.33 24.74 97.05
C LEU A 289 -24.89 23.75 98.13
N LEU A 290 -23.90 22.91 97.83
CA LEU A 290 -23.45 21.83 98.71
C LEU A 290 -22.75 22.35 99.96
N LEU A 291 -21.92 23.39 99.83
CA LEU A 291 -21.15 23.93 100.96
C LEU A 291 -22.04 24.45 102.11
N PRO A 292 -23.08 25.28 101.87
CA PRO A 292 -24.02 25.69 102.91
C PRO A 292 -24.82 24.51 103.51
N ILE A 293 -25.18 23.50 102.71
CA ILE A 293 -25.90 22.31 103.20
C ILE A 293 -25.00 21.53 104.17
N ILE A 294 -23.76 21.25 103.78
CA ILE A 294 -22.79 20.55 104.63
C ILE A 294 -22.56 21.34 105.93
N ALA A 295 -22.38 22.66 105.85
CA ALA A 295 -22.22 23.51 107.03
C ALA A 295 -23.45 23.47 107.96
N SER A 296 -24.66 23.49 107.39
CA SER A 296 -25.91 23.40 108.14
C SER A 296 -26.08 22.05 108.83
N ILE A 297 -25.76 20.94 108.15
CA ILE A 297 -25.76 19.60 108.74
C ILE A 297 -24.76 19.55 109.90
N GLY A 298 -23.54 20.09 109.71
CA GLY A 298 -22.54 20.17 110.77
C GLY A 298 -23.03 20.93 112.00
N LEU A 299 -23.71 22.08 111.80
CA LEU A 299 -24.29 22.87 112.88
C LEU A 299 -25.40 22.09 113.63
N ILE A 300 -26.30 21.45 112.90
CA ILE A 300 -27.39 20.63 113.48
C ILE A 300 -26.80 19.51 114.34
N VAL A 301 -25.79 18.80 113.84
CA VAL A 301 -25.11 17.72 114.57
C VAL A 301 -24.43 18.25 115.83
N ALA A 302 -23.71 19.37 115.74
CA ALA A 302 -23.07 20.01 116.90
C ALA A 302 -24.10 20.43 117.97
N LEU A 303 -25.24 20.96 117.55
CA LEU A 303 -26.33 21.34 118.44
C LEU A 303 -26.98 20.11 119.10
N GLN A 304 -27.21 19.04 118.33
CA GLN A 304 -27.72 17.76 118.85
C GLN A 304 -26.80 17.18 119.92
N ILE A 305 -25.48 17.19 119.69
CA ILE A 305 -24.47 16.73 120.67
C ILE A 305 -24.55 17.58 121.94
N THR A 306 -24.65 18.89 121.81
CA THR A 306 -24.73 19.82 122.95
C THR A 306 -26.01 19.61 123.78
N ILE A 307 -27.15 19.41 123.12
CA ILE A 307 -28.43 19.11 123.78
C ILE A 307 -28.37 17.76 124.52
N LEU A 308 -27.81 16.73 123.88
CA LEU A 308 -27.61 15.41 124.50
C LEU A 308 -26.66 15.47 125.71
N ALA A 309 -25.58 16.24 125.62
CA ALA A 309 -24.64 16.44 126.71
C ALA A 309 -25.26 17.20 127.90
N ARG A 310 -26.20 18.13 127.66
CA ARG A 310 -26.90 18.90 128.70
C ARG A 310 -28.04 18.12 129.38
N ARG A 311 -28.53 17.04 128.78
CA ARG A 311 -29.61 16.18 129.32
C ARG A 311 -29.11 15.01 130.19
N ARG A 312 -27.80 14.88 130.37
CA ARG A 312 -27.18 14.02 131.40
C ARG A 312 -26.88 14.83 132.65
#